data_AF-A0A0G0W5K9-F1
#
_entry.id   AF-A0A0G0W5K9-F1
#
_cell.length_a   1.000
_cell.length_b   1.000
_cell.length_c   1.000
_cell.angle_alpha   90.00
_cell.angle_beta   90.00
_cell.angle_gamma   90.00
#
_symmetry.space_group_name_H-M   'P 1'
#
loop_
_entity.id
_entity.type
_entity.pdbx_description
1 polymer ?
#
loop_
_entity_poly.entity_id
_entity_poly.type
_entity_poly.pdbx_seq_one_letter_code
_entity_poly.pdbx_strand_id
1 'polypeptide(L)'
;GVVQQAGCTTAGGLDADASGNIICTPSREQFKNNIVDLNSGLSDILALRPVVYTFKPEMNMGSRTRFGFISEEVAAVASEFATYDKEGKPYGLDTNAILAETVKAIQEMNLNLDAIIGATIPLPESPSESFMTAFFGKLSAWLADARNEIGDVFANAFNAKEKICVDGECLTKDDVKALLLIARPISPELIPIPEPTPEPEPTPTPEPEPIPTAELAP
;
A
#
# COMPACT_ATOMS: atom_id res chain seq x y z
N GLY A 1 46.98 -22.44 25.46
CA GLY A 1 47.47 -23.27 24.34
C GLY A 1 46.97 -22.68 23.04
N VAL A 2 47.75 -22.76 21.97
CA VAL A 2 47.32 -22.34 20.63
C VAL A 2 46.69 -23.56 19.96
N VAL A 3 45.42 -23.45 19.54
CA VAL A 3 44.79 -24.44 18.64
C VAL A 3 45.13 -24.00 17.22
N GLN A 4 45.99 -24.75 16.53
CA GLN A 4 46.27 -24.53 15.11
C GLN A 4 45.42 -25.48 14.28
N GLN A 5 44.71 -24.93 13.29
CA GLN A 5 43.82 -25.69 12.42
C GLN A 5 44.59 -26.18 11.19
N ALA A 6 44.58 -27.49 10.96
CA ALA A 6 45.07 -28.08 9.72
C ALA A 6 43.88 -28.45 8.82
N GLY A 7 43.91 -28.04 7.56
CA GLY A 7 42.94 -28.49 6.54
C GLY A 7 41.85 -27.50 6.11
N CYS A 8 41.69 -26.36 6.78
CA CYS A 8 40.83 -25.30 6.28
C CYS A 8 41.59 -24.35 5.34
N THR A 9 41.36 -24.54 4.05
CA THR A 9 41.94 -23.71 2.98
C THR A 9 41.18 -22.40 2.73
N THR A 10 40.14 -22.12 3.54
CA THR A 10 39.27 -20.93 3.42
C THR A 10 39.05 -20.27 4.77
N ALA A 11 38.93 -18.94 4.79
CA ALA A 11 38.58 -18.13 5.97
C ALA A 11 37.10 -18.29 6.38
N GLY A 12 36.69 -19.52 6.70
CA GLY A 12 35.34 -19.88 7.15
C GLY A 12 35.20 -19.89 8.67
N GLY A 13 33.96 -20.03 9.15
CA GLY A 13 33.67 -20.28 10.56
C GLY A 13 34.15 -21.66 11.01
N LEU A 14 34.47 -21.78 12.30
CA LEU A 14 34.72 -23.06 12.95
C LEU A 14 33.40 -23.69 13.39
N ASP A 15 33.25 -24.98 13.14
CA ASP A 15 32.11 -25.78 13.56
C ASP A 15 32.58 -27.11 14.16
N ALA A 16 31.69 -27.87 14.77
CA ALA A 16 31.97 -29.21 15.28
C ALA A 16 31.15 -30.26 14.52
N ASP A 17 31.80 -31.33 14.06
CA ASP A 17 31.06 -32.48 13.53
C ASP A 17 30.39 -33.30 14.65
N ALA A 18 29.60 -34.30 14.29
CA ALA A 18 28.92 -35.18 15.26
C ALA A 18 29.88 -35.96 16.19
N SER A 19 31.17 -36.05 15.84
CA SER A 19 32.21 -36.67 16.66
C SER A 19 32.93 -35.65 17.56
N GLY A 20 32.59 -34.36 17.47
CA GLY A 20 33.22 -33.27 18.20
C GLY A 20 34.54 -32.78 17.59
N ASN A 21 34.85 -33.18 16.35
CA ASN A 21 36.02 -32.65 15.66
C ASN A 21 35.73 -31.24 15.16
N ILE A 22 36.71 -30.34 15.31
CA ILE A 22 36.61 -28.99 14.77
C ILE A 22 36.79 -29.04 13.26
N ILE A 23 35.78 -28.61 12.52
CA ILE A 23 35.73 -28.58 11.06
C ILE A 23 35.48 -27.15 10.56
N CYS A 24 35.61 -26.94 9.25
CA CYS A 24 35.02 -25.78 8.58
C CYS A 24 33.77 -26.22 7.86
N THR A 25 32.73 -25.39 7.87
CA THR A 25 31.46 -25.67 7.18
C THR A 25 31.59 -25.41 5.68
N PRO A 26 31.66 -26.43 4.80
CA PRO A 26 31.71 -26.23 3.35
C PRO A 26 30.31 -25.92 2.80
N SER A 27 30.22 -25.17 1.69
CA SER A 27 28.93 -24.91 1.02
C SER A 27 29.05 -24.91 -0.51
N ARG A 28 29.82 -25.84 -1.07
CA ARG A 28 29.85 -26.08 -2.54
C ARG A 28 28.91 -27.21 -2.91
N GLU A 29 28.28 -27.12 -4.07
CA GLU A 29 27.35 -28.12 -4.60
C GLU A 29 27.93 -29.53 -4.58
N GLN A 30 29.17 -29.72 -5.04
CA GLN A 30 29.86 -31.03 -5.04
C GLN A 30 30.02 -31.68 -3.65
N PHE A 31 29.80 -30.93 -2.57
CA PHE A 31 29.85 -31.42 -1.18
C PHE A 31 28.45 -31.64 -0.59
N LYS A 32 27.39 -31.48 -1.37
CA LYS A 32 25.99 -31.66 -0.98
C LYS A 32 25.33 -32.70 -1.89
N ASN A 33 24.35 -33.41 -1.37
CA ASN A 33 23.53 -34.37 -2.12
C ASN A 33 22.05 -34.13 -1.77
N ASN A 34 21.13 -34.68 -2.56
CA ASN A 34 19.68 -34.57 -2.34
C ASN A 34 19.20 -33.11 -2.18
N ILE A 35 19.70 -32.21 -3.03
CA ILE A 35 19.34 -30.79 -3.01
C ILE A 35 17.92 -30.64 -3.58
N VAL A 36 17.01 -30.14 -2.74
CA VAL A 36 15.60 -29.87 -3.10
C VAL A 36 15.22 -28.45 -2.67
N ASP A 37 14.22 -27.89 -3.32
CA ASP A 37 13.70 -26.57 -2.99
C ASP A 37 12.99 -26.58 -1.62
N LEU A 38 13.15 -25.48 -0.88
CA LEU A 38 12.49 -25.24 0.39
C LEU A 38 11.02 -24.82 0.14
N ASN A 39 10.08 -25.55 0.76
CA ASN A 39 8.65 -25.42 0.49
C ASN A 39 7.84 -24.75 1.60
N SER A 40 8.37 -24.71 2.83
CA SER A 40 7.86 -23.88 3.93
C SER A 40 8.68 -22.59 3.99
N GLY A 41 8.10 -21.53 4.54
CA GLY A 41 8.79 -20.26 4.69
C GLY A 41 8.07 -19.33 5.65
N LEU A 42 7.06 -18.64 5.13
CA LEU A 42 6.42 -17.52 5.80
C LEU A 42 5.64 -17.94 7.04
N SER A 43 4.90 -19.06 6.98
CA SER A 43 4.14 -19.57 8.13
C SER A 43 5.02 -19.80 9.36
N ASP A 44 6.19 -20.40 9.13
CA ASP A 44 7.07 -20.89 10.19
C ASP A 44 7.80 -19.71 10.81
N ILE A 45 8.31 -18.80 9.98
CA ILE A 45 8.93 -17.54 10.44
C ILE A 45 7.95 -16.68 11.24
N LEU A 46 6.68 -16.60 10.84
CA LEU A 46 5.66 -15.85 11.58
C LEU A 46 5.30 -16.48 12.93
N ALA A 47 5.51 -17.79 13.09
CA ALA A 47 5.31 -18.50 14.35
C ALA A 47 6.49 -18.33 15.32
N LEU A 48 7.66 -17.86 14.86
CA LEU A 48 8.81 -17.64 15.73
C LEU A 48 8.60 -16.45 16.67
N ARG A 49 9.14 -16.59 17.88
CA ARG A 49 9.14 -15.53 18.89
C ARG A 49 10.56 -15.01 19.14
N PRO A 50 10.95 -13.86 18.55
CA PRO A 50 12.20 -13.20 18.91
C PRO A 50 12.17 -12.78 20.38
N VAL A 51 13.29 -12.97 21.08
CA VAL A 51 13.45 -12.63 22.50
C VAL A 51 14.68 -11.77 22.75
N VAL A 52 14.66 -11.07 23.88
CA VAL A 52 15.80 -10.35 24.43
C VAL A 52 16.26 -11.07 25.70
N TYR A 53 17.54 -11.38 25.81
CA TYR A 53 18.07 -12.15 26.94
C TYR A 53 19.49 -11.73 27.33
N THR A 54 19.89 -12.16 28.52
CA THR A 54 21.28 -12.18 28.99
C THR A 54 21.63 -13.61 29.37
N PHE A 55 22.90 -14.00 29.19
CA PHE A 55 23.33 -15.31 29.66
C PHE A 55 23.40 -15.32 31.19
N LYS A 56 23.10 -16.48 31.78
CA LYS A 56 23.37 -16.69 33.20
C LYS A 56 24.88 -16.61 33.46
N PRO A 57 25.33 -16.12 34.64
CA PRO A 57 26.76 -15.95 34.93
C PRO A 57 27.60 -17.21 34.73
N GLU A 58 27.04 -18.38 35.03
CA GLU A 58 27.75 -19.68 34.98
C GLU A 58 28.15 -20.09 33.56
N MET A 59 27.54 -19.50 32.53
CA MET A 59 27.86 -19.76 31.13
C MET A 59 29.12 -19.04 30.64
N ASN A 60 29.67 -18.09 31.42
CA ASN A 60 30.87 -17.31 31.07
C ASN A 60 30.76 -16.56 29.72
N MET A 61 29.55 -16.17 29.30
CA MET A 61 29.27 -15.48 28.02
C MET A 61 29.18 -13.94 28.13
N GLY A 62 29.54 -13.40 29.29
CA GLY A 62 29.42 -11.98 29.65
C GLY A 62 27.99 -11.54 29.97
N SER A 63 27.84 -10.30 30.46
CA SER A 63 26.58 -9.72 30.93
C SER A 63 25.82 -8.89 29.87
N ARG A 64 26.30 -8.86 28.62
CA ARG A 64 25.67 -8.05 27.57
C ARG A 64 24.27 -8.58 27.21
N THR A 65 23.32 -7.68 27.05
CA THR A 65 22.00 -7.96 26.48
C THR A 65 22.13 -8.37 25.01
N ARG A 66 21.35 -9.39 24.61
CA ARG A 66 21.37 -9.97 23.26
C ARG A 66 19.95 -10.17 22.76
N PHE A 67 19.82 -10.16 21.44
CA PHE A 67 18.60 -10.56 20.74
C PHE A 67 18.81 -11.97 20.17
N GLY A 68 17.77 -12.79 20.15
CA GLY A 68 17.83 -14.11 19.56
C GLY A 68 16.55 -14.89 19.78
N PHE A 69 16.70 -16.21 19.90
CA PHE A 69 15.60 -17.16 20.05
C PHE A 69 15.93 -18.19 21.14
N ILE A 70 14.92 -18.95 21.56
CA ILE A 70 15.05 -20.09 22.48
C ILE A 70 14.98 -21.36 21.64
N SER A 71 15.97 -22.25 21.78
CA SER A 71 16.11 -23.49 21.00
C SER A 71 14.85 -24.37 21.04
N GLU A 72 14.23 -24.50 22.20
CA GLU A 72 13.03 -25.30 22.42
C GLU A 72 11.80 -24.70 21.73
N GLU A 73 11.71 -23.37 21.67
CA GLU A 73 10.60 -22.69 21.00
C GLU A 73 10.71 -22.79 19.48
N VAL A 74 11.92 -22.62 18.93
CA VAL A 74 12.11 -22.74 17.48
C VAL A 74 11.99 -24.20 17.01
N ALA A 75 12.46 -25.17 17.81
CA ALA A 75 12.31 -26.60 17.52
C ALA A 75 10.84 -27.05 17.50
N ALA A 76 9.98 -26.41 18.29
CA ALA A 76 8.55 -26.69 18.31
C ALA A 76 7.83 -26.17 17.04
N VAL A 77 8.40 -25.19 16.35
CA VAL A 77 7.90 -24.70 15.05
C VAL A 77 8.44 -25.57 13.92
N ALA A 78 9.76 -25.68 13.81
CA ALA A 78 10.43 -26.58 12.88
C ALA A 78 11.67 -27.16 13.54
N SER A 79 11.78 -28.49 13.52
CA SER A 79 12.84 -29.20 14.22
C SER A 79 14.24 -28.81 13.72
N GLU A 80 14.32 -28.42 12.46
CA GLU A 80 15.51 -28.01 11.71
C GLU A 80 16.07 -26.65 12.17
N PHE A 81 15.30 -25.85 12.92
CA PHE A 81 15.78 -24.55 13.44
C PHE A 81 16.64 -24.68 14.70
N ALA A 82 16.73 -25.88 15.27
CA ALA A 82 17.53 -26.15 16.45
C ALA A 82 18.61 -27.20 16.19
N THR A 83 19.69 -27.09 16.93
CA THR A 83 20.65 -28.19 17.09
C THR A 83 20.33 -28.96 18.37
N TYR A 84 20.66 -30.24 18.39
CA TYR A 84 20.27 -31.15 19.46
C TYR A 84 21.49 -31.69 20.21
N ASP A 85 21.35 -31.89 21.52
CA ASP A 85 22.34 -32.59 22.32
C ASP A 85 22.33 -34.11 22.06
N LYS A 86 23.17 -34.85 22.78
CA LYS A 86 23.30 -36.31 22.60
C LYS A 86 22.05 -37.07 23.04
N GLU A 87 21.23 -36.45 23.88
CA GLU A 87 19.96 -36.96 24.38
C GLU A 87 18.79 -36.58 23.46
N GLY A 88 19.04 -35.87 22.37
CA GLY A 88 18.04 -35.46 21.39
C GLY A 88 17.20 -34.27 21.85
N LYS A 89 17.70 -33.46 22.78
CA LYS A 89 17.01 -32.25 23.25
C LYS A 89 17.52 -31.01 22.51
N PRO A 90 16.65 -30.07 22.14
CA PRO A 90 17.09 -28.78 21.59
C PRO A 90 18.09 -28.11 22.53
N TYR A 91 19.23 -27.69 22.00
CA TYR A 91 20.34 -27.13 22.78
C TYR A 91 20.87 -25.81 22.18
N GLY A 92 20.88 -25.73 20.85
CA GLY A 92 21.33 -24.53 20.12
C GLY A 92 20.39 -24.20 18.98
N LEU A 93 20.75 -23.15 18.24
CA LEU A 93 20.02 -22.71 17.06
C LEU A 93 20.78 -23.17 15.81
N ASP A 94 20.07 -23.70 14.83
CA ASP A 94 20.56 -23.72 13.45
C ASP A 94 20.19 -22.39 12.80
N THR A 95 21.07 -21.40 12.94
CA THR A 95 20.85 -20.07 12.40
C THR A 95 20.84 -20.05 10.87
N ASN A 96 21.47 -21.02 10.21
CA ASN A 96 21.46 -21.11 8.75
C ASN A 96 20.10 -21.60 8.25
N ALA A 97 19.48 -22.56 8.93
CA ALA A 97 18.12 -23.01 8.63
C ALA A 97 17.12 -21.84 8.77
N ILE A 98 17.15 -21.13 9.91
CA ILE A 98 16.28 -19.96 10.14
C ILE A 98 16.53 -18.87 9.08
N LEU A 99 17.78 -18.61 8.70
CA LEU A 99 18.12 -17.63 7.68
C LEU A 99 17.58 -18.02 6.30
N ALA A 100 17.76 -19.27 5.89
CA ALA A 100 17.25 -19.79 4.61
C ALA A 100 15.72 -19.70 4.56
N GLU A 101 15.05 -20.10 5.65
CA GLU A 101 13.60 -20.00 5.79
C GLU A 101 13.13 -18.54 5.75
N THR A 102 13.89 -17.62 6.37
CA THR A 102 13.57 -16.17 6.33
C THR A 102 13.63 -15.63 4.90
N VAL A 103 14.61 -16.05 4.10
CA VAL A 103 14.67 -15.67 2.68
C VAL A 103 13.46 -16.22 1.92
N LYS A 104 13.08 -17.47 2.17
CA LYS A 104 11.90 -18.09 1.55
C LYS A 104 10.60 -17.39 1.98
N ALA A 105 10.46 -17.02 3.25
CA ALA A 105 9.34 -16.25 3.77
C ALA A 105 9.20 -14.89 3.05
N ILE A 106 10.31 -14.20 2.76
CA ILE A 106 10.30 -12.94 1.99
C ILE A 106 9.84 -13.20 0.55
N GLN A 107 10.30 -14.28 -0.08
CA GLN A 107 9.85 -14.67 -1.43
C GLN A 107 8.35 -14.97 -1.45
N GLU A 108 7.82 -15.68 -0.45
CA GLU A 108 6.39 -15.97 -0.32
C GLU A 108 5.56 -14.71 -0.05
N MET A 109 6.09 -13.77 0.73
CA MET A 109 5.45 -12.46 0.92
C MET A 109 5.34 -11.69 -0.41
N ASN A 110 6.34 -11.79 -1.29
CA ASN A 110 6.26 -11.24 -2.64
C ASN A 110 5.19 -11.95 -3.50
N LEU A 111 5.07 -13.28 -3.37
CA LEU A 111 4.05 -14.05 -4.09
C LEU A 111 2.61 -13.72 -3.64
N ASN A 112 2.39 -13.39 -2.36
CA ASN A 112 1.07 -12.92 -1.92
C ASN A 112 0.69 -11.59 -2.57
N LEU A 113 1.66 -10.72 -2.88
CA LEU A 113 1.41 -9.53 -3.70
C LEU A 113 1.16 -9.93 -5.15
N ASP A 114 1.94 -10.85 -5.74
CA ASP A 114 1.69 -11.35 -7.11
C ASP A 114 0.36 -12.11 -7.26
N ALA A 115 -0.18 -12.69 -6.19
CA ALA A 115 -1.49 -13.32 -6.17
C ALA A 115 -2.62 -12.30 -6.02
N ILE A 116 -2.42 -11.24 -5.23
CA ILE A 116 -3.30 -10.07 -5.19
C ILE A 116 -3.23 -9.25 -6.50
N ILE A 117 -2.11 -9.33 -7.22
CA ILE A 117 -1.83 -8.57 -8.46
C ILE A 117 -1.96 -9.45 -9.72
N GLY A 118 -2.14 -10.77 -9.58
CA GLY A 118 -2.22 -11.72 -10.69
C GLY A 118 -1.04 -11.63 -11.66
N ALA A 119 0.13 -12.13 -11.25
CA ALA A 119 1.31 -12.46 -12.05
C ALA A 119 1.98 -11.33 -12.88
N THR A 120 3.17 -10.89 -12.47
CA THR A 120 4.27 -10.54 -13.38
C THR A 120 5.63 -10.60 -12.67
N ILE A 121 6.56 -11.36 -13.23
CA ILE A 121 7.99 -11.38 -12.88
C ILE A 121 8.60 -10.01 -13.25
N PRO A 122 9.17 -9.23 -12.30
CA PRO A 122 9.82 -7.96 -12.64
C PRO A 122 11.13 -8.21 -13.40
N LEU A 123 11.32 -7.52 -14.52
CA LEU A 123 12.62 -7.46 -15.21
C LEU A 123 13.63 -6.62 -14.40
N PRO A 124 14.94 -6.92 -14.49
CA PRO A 124 15.93 -6.52 -13.48
C PRO A 124 16.33 -5.04 -13.45
N GLU A 125 15.82 -4.20 -14.35
CA GLU A 125 16.42 -2.87 -14.58
C GLU A 125 15.77 -1.72 -13.80
N SER A 126 14.57 -1.91 -13.23
CA SER A 126 13.99 -0.97 -12.25
C SER A 126 12.85 -1.64 -11.47
N PRO A 127 13.16 -2.34 -10.35
CA PRO A 127 12.17 -3.13 -9.62
C PRO A 127 10.99 -2.28 -9.14
N SER A 128 11.21 -1.03 -8.75
CA SER A 128 10.16 -0.15 -8.23
C SER A 128 9.25 0.43 -9.33
N GLU A 129 9.78 0.86 -10.47
CA GLU A 129 8.96 1.44 -11.54
C GLU A 129 8.13 0.38 -12.26
N SER A 130 8.72 -0.79 -12.52
CA SER A 130 8.02 -1.90 -13.17
C SER A 130 6.93 -2.49 -12.28
N PHE A 131 7.24 -2.67 -10.99
CA PHE A 131 6.27 -3.12 -10.00
C PHE A 131 5.13 -2.12 -9.81
N MET A 132 5.42 -0.84 -9.56
CA MET A 132 4.37 0.16 -9.29
C MET A 132 3.49 0.38 -10.53
N THR A 133 4.05 0.35 -11.74
CA THR A 133 3.26 0.48 -12.97
C THR A 133 2.31 -0.72 -13.15
N ALA A 134 2.81 -1.94 -12.92
CA ALA A 134 1.98 -3.15 -13.00
C ALA A 134 0.89 -3.15 -11.91
N PHE A 135 1.26 -2.77 -10.68
CA PHE A 135 0.35 -2.64 -9.56
C PHE A 135 -0.75 -1.61 -9.82
N PHE A 136 -0.40 -0.36 -10.19
CA PHE A 136 -1.39 0.68 -10.48
C PHE A 136 -2.27 0.33 -11.69
N GLY A 137 -1.73 -0.36 -12.69
CA GLY A 137 -2.53 -0.87 -13.80
C GLY A 137 -3.62 -1.84 -13.33
N LYS A 138 -3.26 -2.79 -12.46
CA LYS A 138 -4.19 -3.78 -11.89
C LYS A 138 -5.17 -3.18 -10.89
N LEU A 139 -4.71 -2.28 -10.03
CA LEU A 139 -5.59 -1.54 -9.11
C LEU A 139 -6.60 -0.68 -9.89
N SER A 140 -6.16 -0.04 -10.97
CA SER A 140 -7.06 0.71 -11.86
C SER A 140 -8.07 -0.21 -12.55
N ALA A 141 -7.65 -1.39 -12.99
CA ALA A 141 -8.53 -2.40 -13.58
C ALA A 141 -9.54 -2.94 -12.55
N TRP A 142 -9.11 -3.17 -11.31
CA TRP A 142 -10.00 -3.53 -10.19
C TRP A 142 -10.97 -2.39 -9.86
N LEU A 143 -10.53 -1.13 -9.79
CA LEU A 143 -11.45 -0.01 -9.61
C LEU A 143 -12.45 0.15 -10.78
N ALA A 144 -12.10 -0.33 -11.98
CA ALA A 144 -12.94 -0.24 -13.17
C ALA A 144 -13.94 -1.40 -13.34
N ASP A 145 -13.74 -2.55 -12.69
CA ASP A 145 -14.66 -3.69 -12.83
C ASP A 145 -15.79 -3.62 -11.78
N ALA A 146 -17.02 -3.50 -12.29
CA ALA A 146 -18.25 -3.34 -11.52
C ALA A 146 -18.58 -4.53 -10.61
N ARG A 147 -17.90 -5.68 -10.77
CA ARG A 147 -18.06 -6.88 -9.94
C ARG A 147 -17.19 -6.86 -8.68
N ASN A 148 -16.38 -5.83 -8.48
CA ASN A 148 -15.42 -5.77 -7.38
C ASN A 148 -16.02 -5.33 -6.04
N GLU A 149 -17.35 -5.30 -5.93
CA GLU A 149 -18.10 -5.05 -4.70
C GLU A 149 -17.58 -3.83 -3.91
N ILE A 150 -17.09 -2.80 -4.62
CA ILE A 150 -16.76 -1.52 -3.99
C ILE A 150 -18.09 -0.99 -3.46
N GLY A 151 -18.23 -0.99 -2.13
CA GLY A 151 -19.40 -0.45 -1.44
C GLY A 151 -19.43 1.08 -1.55
N ASP A 152 -19.26 1.77 -0.43
CA ASP A 152 -19.30 3.23 -0.41
C ASP A 152 -17.93 3.86 -0.70
N VAL A 153 -17.90 4.86 -1.58
CA VAL A 153 -16.70 5.68 -1.85
C VAL A 153 -16.84 7.04 -1.17
N PHE A 154 -16.01 7.30 -0.16
CA PHE A 154 -15.96 8.58 0.55
C PHE A 154 -14.71 9.37 0.13
N ALA A 155 -14.90 10.52 -0.54
CA ALA A 155 -13.82 11.44 -0.86
C ALA A 155 -14.22 12.89 -0.57
N ASN A 156 -13.24 13.72 -0.20
CA ASN A 156 -13.47 15.16 0.00
C ASN A 156 -13.92 15.87 -1.29
N ALA A 157 -13.45 15.39 -2.45
CA ALA A 157 -13.85 15.90 -3.77
C ALA A 157 -13.73 14.79 -4.83
N PHE A 158 -14.70 14.71 -5.73
CA PHE A 158 -14.69 13.82 -6.90
C PHE A 158 -14.60 14.63 -8.19
N ASN A 159 -13.63 14.31 -9.05
CA ASN A 159 -13.48 14.93 -10.36
C ASN A 159 -13.58 13.85 -11.44
N ALA A 160 -14.68 13.85 -12.19
CA ALA A 160 -14.86 12.98 -13.35
C ALA A 160 -14.43 13.72 -14.63
N LYS A 161 -13.67 13.06 -15.50
CA LYS A 161 -13.20 13.65 -16.76
C LYS A 161 -14.32 13.80 -17.80
N GLU A 162 -15.23 12.84 -17.85
CA GLU A 162 -16.27 12.76 -18.88
C GLU A 162 -17.68 12.71 -18.28
N LYS A 163 -17.98 11.70 -17.47
CA LYS A 163 -19.32 11.45 -16.93
C LYS A 163 -19.28 10.64 -15.64
N ILE A 164 -20.35 10.72 -14.84
CA ILE A 164 -20.62 9.88 -13.68
C ILE A 164 -21.83 9.01 -14.03
N CYS A 165 -21.75 7.69 -13.89
CA CYS A 165 -22.82 6.79 -14.29
C CYS A 165 -23.35 5.94 -13.13
N VAL A 166 -24.66 5.70 -13.11
CA VAL A 166 -25.38 4.81 -12.19
C VAL A 166 -26.36 3.99 -13.03
N ASP A 167 -26.26 2.66 -13.00
CA ASP A 167 -27.13 1.72 -13.74
C ASP A 167 -27.34 2.03 -15.24
N GLY A 168 -26.29 2.55 -15.90
CA GLY A 168 -26.33 2.90 -17.33
C GLY A 168 -26.83 4.31 -17.63
N GLU A 169 -27.40 5.00 -16.64
CA GLU A 169 -27.67 6.44 -16.73
C GLU A 169 -26.43 7.23 -16.37
N CYS A 170 -26.08 8.24 -17.17
CA CYS A 170 -24.85 8.99 -16.99
C CYS A 170 -25.13 10.50 -16.95
N LEU A 171 -24.52 11.18 -15.97
CA LEU A 171 -24.50 12.64 -15.86
C LEU A 171 -23.21 13.17 -16.50
N THR A 172 -23.36 14.04 -17.50
CA THR A 172 -22.25 14.77 -18.14
C THR A 172 -22.03 16.13 -17.46
N LYS A 173 -20.97 16.83 -17.89
CA LYS A 173 -20.67 18.20 -17.41
C LYS A 173 -21.86 19.15 -17.55
N ASP A 174 -22.65 19.04 -18.61
CA ASP A 174 -23.75 19.97 -18.88
C ASP A 174 -25.00 19.61 -18.05
N ASP A 175 -25.24 18.32 -17.79
CA ASP A 175 -26.30 17.87 -16.88
C ASP A 175 -26.02 18.35 -15.44
N VAL A 176 -24.76 18.26 -15.01
CA VAL A 176 -24.34 18.77 -13.69
C VAL A 176 -24.53 20.28 -13.60
N LYS A 177 -24.26 21.05 -14.68
CA LYS A 177 -24.55 22.50 -14.69
C LYS A 177 -26.04 22.78 -14.59
N ALA A 178 -26.88 22.03 -15.30
CA ALA A 178 -28.33 22.20 -15.24
C ALA A 178 -28.85 21.92 -13.82
N LEU A 179 -28.35 20.86 -13.17
CA LEU A 179 -28.66 20.56 -11.77
C LEU A 179 -28.19 21.66 -10.83
N LEU A 180 -27.01 22.26 -11.07
CA LEU A 180 -26.51 23.39 -10.27
C LEU A 180 -27.41 24.62 -10.38
N LEU A 181 -27.99 24.89 -11.55
CA LEU A 181 -28.93 26.01 -11.74
C LEU A 181 -30.25 25.79 -11.01
N ILE A 182 -30.70 24.54 -10.89
CA ILE A 182 -31.89 24.18 -10.10
C ILE A 182 -31.59 24.25 -8.60
N ALA A 183 -30.45 23.73 -8.18
CA ALA A 183 -30.05 23.69 -6.77
C ALA A 183 -29.66 25.07 -6.22
N ARG A 184 -29.18 25.97 -7.11
CA ARG A 184 -28.87 27.37 -6.82
C ARG A 184 -29.67 28.24 -7.76
N PRO A 185 -30.99 28.38 -7.56
CA PRO A 185 -31.77 29.29 -8.36
C PRO A 185 -31.15 30.68 -8.19
N ILE A 186 -30.73 31.27 -9.30
CA ILE A 186 -30.35 32.67 -9.33
C ILE A 186 -31.62 33.41 -8.91
N SER A 187 -31.62 33.96 -7.69
CA SER A 187 -32.68 34.87 -7.25
C SER A 187 -32.79 35.94 -8.33
N PRO A 188 -33.94 36.12 -9.01
CA PRO A 188 -34.07 37.19 -9.97
C PRO A 188 -33.89 38.49 -9.21
N GLU A 189 -32.73 39.11 -9.39
CA GLU A 189 -32.49 40.47 -8.98
C GLU A 189 -33.42 41.33 -9.84
N LEU A 190 -34.53 41.70 -9.21
CA LEU A 190 -35.49 42.77 -9.54
C LEU A 190 -35.41 43.25 -10.99
N ILE A 191 -36.22 42.64 -11.86
CA ILE A 191 -36.64 43.30 -13.10
C ILE A 191 -37.29 44.62 -12.69
N PRO A 192 -36.83 45.80 -13.16
CA PRO A 192 -37.49 47.06 -12.84
C PRO A 192 -38.89 47.01 -13.46
N ILE A 193 -39.89 47.14 -12.59
CA ILE A 193 -41.30 47.21 -12.94
C ILE A 193 -41.48 48.44 -13.85
N PRO A 194 -42.01 48.32 -15.09
CA PRO A 194 -42.33 49.50 -15.88
C PRO A 194 -43.44 50.28 -15.17
N GLU A 195 -43.17 51.57 -14.94
CA GLU A 195 -44.05 52.53 -14.28
C GLU A 195 -45.41 52.61 -15.01
N PRO A 196 -46.55 52.63 -14.29
CA PRO A 196 -47.87 52.58 -14.92
C PRO A 196 -48.11 53.85 -15.73
N THR A 197 -48.58 53.67 -16.97
CA THR A 197 -48.94 54.74 -17.90
C THR A 197 -50.09 55.58 -17.30
N PRO A 198 -49.98 56.92 -17.24
CA PRO A 198 -51.02 57.76 -16.64
C PRO A 198 -52.31 57.72 -17.48
N GLU A 199 -53.42 57.56 -16.78
CA GLU A 199 -54.80 57.57 -17.29
C GLU A 199 -55.14 58.96 -17.87
N PRO A 200 -55.85 59.05 -19.02
CA PRO A 200 -56.11 60.34 -19.66
C PRO A 200 -57.14 61.15 -18.87
N GLU A 201 -56.77 62.37 -18.49
CA GLU A 201 -57.66 63.35 -17.86
C GLU A 201 -58.84 63.76 -18.77
N PRO A 202 -60.02 64.05 -18.20
CA PRO A 202 -61.20 64.41 -18.97
C PRO A 202 -61.05 65.79 -19.61
N THR A 203 -61.47 65.87 -20.87
CA THR A 203 -61.39 67.04 -21.75
C THR A 203 -62.21 68.22 -21.21
N PRO A 204 -61.61 69.41 -20.99
CA PRO A 204 -62.38 70.62 -20.73
C PRO A 204 -62.86 71.26 -22.05
N THR A 205 -64.13 71.67 -22.02
CA THR A 205 -64.91 72.39 -23.04
C THR A 205 -64.22 73.69 -23.52
N PRO A 206 -64.26 74.03 -24.82
CA PRO A 206 -63.55 75.20 -25.35
C PRO A 206 -64.43 76.46 -25.34
N GLU A 207 -63.85 77.61 -24.96
CA GLU A 207 -64.30 78.95 -25.38
C GLU A 207 -63.22 80.00 -25.02
N PRO A 208 -63.20 81.19 -25.66
CA PRO A 208 -62.59 81.43 -26.96
C PRO A 208 -61.39 82.41 -26.90
N GLU A 209 -60.53 82.36 -27.92
CA GLU A 209 -59.60 83.43 -28.32
C GLU A 209 -60.37 84.75 -28.60
N PRO A 210 -59.79 85.97 -28.61
CA PRO A 210 -58.43 86.31 -29.09
C PRO A 210 -57.76 87.47 -28.28
N ILE A 211 -56.54 87.94 -28.53
CA ILE A 211 -56.11 88.91 -29.57
C ILE A 211 -54.62 89.22 -29.28
N PRO A 212 -53.80 89.54 -30.30
CA PRO A 212 -52.34 89.59 -30.21
C PRO A 212 -51.90 90.87 -29.47
N THR A 213 -50.62 91.02 -29.10
CA THR A 213 -49.70 91.89 -29.83
C THR A 213 -48.27 91.75 -29.28
N ALA A 214 -47.34 91.81 -30.21
CA ALA A 214 -45.89 91.91 -30.16
C ALA A 214 -45.29 92.73 -29.00
N GLU A 215 -44.04 92.42 -28.61
CA GLU A 215 -42.90 93.31 -28.86
C GLU A 215 -41.54 92.60 -28.69
N LEU A 216 -40.55 93.11 -29.44
CA LEU A 216 -39.22 92.58 -29.72
C LEU A 216 -38.12 93.03 -28.73
N ALA A 217 -37.20 92.09 -28.44
CA ALA A 217 -35.72 92.22 -28.54
C ALA A 217 -34.96 93.11 -27.51
N PRO A 218 -33.61 93.07 -27.40
CA PRO A 218 -32.56 92.39 -28.19
C PRO A 218 -31.86 91.19 -27.54
#